data_AF-A0AAV5TGG7-F1
#
_entry.id   AF-A0AAV5TGG7-F1
#
_cell.length_a   1.000
_cell.length_b   1.000
_cell.length_c   1.000
_cell.angle_alpha   90.00
_cell.angle_beta   90.00
_cell.angle_gamma   90.00
#
_symmetry.space_group_name_H-M   'P 1'
#
loop_
_entity.id
_entity.type
_entity.pdbx_description
1 polymer ?
#
loop_
_entity_poly.entity_id
_entity_poly.type
_entity_poly.pdbx_seq_one_letter_code
_entity_poly.pdbx_strand_id
1 'polypeptide(L)'
;MTESEEIESLINFSKMECVCHFMKQYPNYSSLPDNAHYYLPNLASLLSTDYTPTAEDILHLRVPTASVNEIYFSFNSTKIRLIDVGGQRAYRKKWIHCFEGVSAVLFVASMAAYDQSIPQQGKRSHALQSFYLRLANHCCEPFQKDIFSNKLSNHPLEDYVPGYRGSSNKDASEFLKEYFLKRKSKKDANRMIYSHFTCATDTKNVEFVFRAVCDIVLHKNIESNGIQ
;
A
#
# COMPACT_ATOMS: atom_id res chain seq x y z
N MET A 1 -3.68 11.38 36.93
CA MET A 1 -4.36 11.62 35.65
C MET A 1 -5.26 10.44 35.42
N THR A 2 -6.57 10.66 35.28
CA THR A 2 -7.54 9.60 34.97
C THR A 2 -7.60 9.37 33.45
N GLU A 3 -8.10 8.22 33.02
CA GLU A 3 -8.29 7.93 31.57
C GLU A 3 -9.16 8.99 30.89
N SER A 4 -10.18 9.49 31.58
CA SER A 4 -11.03 10.58 31.08
C SER A 4 -10.24 11.89 30.88
N GLU A 5 -9.33 12.23 31.80
CA GLU A 5 -8.48 13.42 31.68
C GLU A 5 -7.47 13.29 30.52
N GLU A 6 -6.97 12.07 30.26
CA GLU A 6 -6.09 11.77 29.13
C GLU A 6 -6.83 11.91 27.79
N ILE A 7 -8.04 11.34 27.70
CA ILE A 7 -8.89 11.43 26.49
C ILE A 7 -9.22 12.90 26.19
N GLU A 8 -9.63 13.67 27.20
CA GLU A 8 -9.93 15.09 27.03
C GLU A 8 -8.69 15.88 26.58
N SER A 9 -7.53 15.60 27.17
CA SER A 9 -6.26 16.24 26.78
C SER A 9 -5.90 15.94 25.33
N LEU A 10 -6.07 14.70 24.87
CA LEU A 10 -5.81 14.29 23.49
C LEU A 10 -6.77 14.96 22.49
N ILE A 11 -8.06 15.03 22.83
CA ILE A 11 -9.07 15.71 22.01
C ILE A 11 -8.79 17.21 21.92
N ASN A 12 -8.36 17.84 23.02
CA ASN A 12 -8.01 19.26 23.02
C ASN A 12 -6.74 19.52 22.20
N PHE A 13 -5.73 18.67 22.34
CA PHE A 13 -4.51 18.73 21.52
C PHE A 13 -4.82 18.63 20.02
N SER A 14 -5.67 17.68 19.61
CA SER A 14 -6.01 17.49 18.19
C SER A 14 -6.77 18.67 17.57
N LYS A 15 -7.42 19.50 18.40
CA LYS A 15 -8.18 20.69 17.98
C LYS A 15 -7.34 21.97 17.96
N MET A 16 -6.12 21.97 18.49
CA MET A 16 -5.27 23.16 18.47
C MET A 16 -5.00 23.64 17.04
N GLU A 17 -5.06 24.95 16.80
CA GLU A 17 -4.92 25.52 15.46
C GLU A 17 -3.59 25.15 14.81
N CYS A 18 -2.50 25.16 15.59
CA CYS A 18 -1.18 24.76 15.11
C CYS A 18 -1.12 23.28 14.69
N VAL A 19 -1.81 22.38 15.41
CA VAL A 19 -1.90 20.96 15.07
C VAL A 19 -2.74 20.77 13.81
N CYS A 20 -3.90 21.42 13.72
CA CYS A 20 -4.74 21.40 12.52
C CYS A 20 -3.99 21.93 11.30
N HIS A 21 -3.23 23.02 11.44
CA HIS A 21 -2.43 23.59 10.36
C HIS A 21 -1.30 22.63 9.93
N PHE A 22 -0.59 22.06 10.90
CA PHE A 22 0.46 21.08 10.65
C PHE A 22 -0.08 19.86 9.90
N MET A 23 -1.21 19.31 10.33
CA MET A 23 -1.83 18.14 9.67
C MET A 23 -2.29 18.44 8.24
N LYS A 24 -2.76 19.66 7.97
CA LYS A 24 -3.14 20.09 6.61
C LYS A 24 -1.93 20.32 5.70
N GLN A 25 -0.87 20.91 6.23
CA GLN A 25 0.32 21.23 5.46
C GLN A 25 1.23 20.02 5.25
N TYR A 26 1.30 19.13 6.25
CA TYR A 26 2.18 17.98 6.29
C TYR A 26 1.42 16.67 6.63
N PRO A 27 0.38 16.30 5.86
CA PRO A 27 -0.44 15.11 6.17
C PRO A 27 0.36 13.79 6.16
N ASN A 28 1.53 13.80 5.51
CA ASN A 28 2.41 12.65 5.35
C ASN A 28 3.83 12.93 5.87
N TYR A 29 3.94 13.78 6.90
CA TYR A 29 5.21 14.06 7.55
C TYR A 29 5.88 12.74 7.96
N SER A 30 7.18 12.59 7.71
CA SER A 30 7.87 11.30 7.85
C SER A 30 7.78 10.66 9.25
N SER A 31 7.54 11.46 10.29
CA SER A 31 7.37 10.98 11.67
C SER A 31 5.90 10.73 12.05
N LEU A 32 4.94 11.09 11.20
CA LEU A 32 3.53 10.80 11.42
C LEU A 32 3.19 9.38 10.93
N PRO A 33 2.30 8.66 11.64
CA PRO A 33 1.70 7.45 11.11
C PRO A 33 0.90 7.73 9.82
N ASP A 34 1.01 6.84 8.82
CA ASP A 34 0.27 6.97 7.55
C ASP A 34 -1.26 7.09 7.72
N ASN A 35 -1.81 6.59 8.83
CA ASN A 35 -3.25 6.64 9.17
C ASN A 35 -3.64 7.84 10.06
N ALA A 36 -2.71 8.75 10.35
CA ALA A 36 -2.99 9.93 11.19
C ALA A 36 -4.09 10.83 10.61
N HIS A 37 -4.13 10.95 9.27
CA HIS A 37 -5.17 11.70 8.56
C HIS A 37 -6.58 11.11 8.74
N TYR A 38 -6.69 9.82 9.07
CA TYR A 38 -7.96 9.12 9.29
C TYR A 38 -8.39 9.18 10.76
N TYR A 39 -7.49 8.87 11.71
CA TYR A 39 -7.86 8.77 13.13
C TYR A 39 -7.93 10.12 13.85
N LEU A 40 -7.03 11.07 13.59
CA LEU A 40 -6.98 12.32 14.34
C LEU A 40 -8.26 13.18 14.21
N PRO A 41 -8.87 13.32 13.02
CA PRO A 41 -10.14 14.05 12.90
C PRO A 41 -11.31 13.36 13.63
N ASN A 42 -11.24 12.04 13.78
CA ASN A 42 -12.31 11.21 14.35
C ASN A 42 -12.08 10.86 15.84
N LEU A 43 -11.04 11.43 16.47
CA LEU A 43 -10.53 11.01 17.77
C LEU A 43 -11.59 11.04 18.89
N ALA A 44 -12.47 12.05 18.88
CA ALA A 44 -13.53 12.15 19.88
C ALA A 44 -14.57 11.01 19.79
N SER A 45 -14.85 10.52 18.58
CA SER A 45 -15.75 9.38 18.38
C SER A 45 -15.08 8.07 18.79
N LEU A 46 -13.83 7.88 18.35
CA LEU A 46 -13.01 6.69 18.61
C LEU A 46 -12.75 6.44 20.10
N LEU A 47 -12.64 7.51 20.89
CA LEU A 47 -12.39 7.46 22.33
C LEU A 47 -13.66 7.47 23.17
N SER A 48 -14.85 7.41 22.56
CA SER A 48 -16.11 7.26 23.28
C SER A 48 -16.22 5.86 23.90
N THR A 49 -16.79 5.77 25.11
CA THR A 49 -16.92 4.50 25.86
C THR A 49 -17.74 3.45 25.13
N ASP A 50 -18.68 3.88 24.30
CA ASP A 50 -19.63 3.02 23.60
C ASP A 50 -19.26 2.81 22.13
N TYR A 51 -18.04 3.22 21.75
CA TYR A 51 -17.60 3.15 20.37
C TYR A 51 -17.35 1.71 19.92
N THR A 52 -17.90 1.37 18.75
CA THR A 52 -17.66 0.09 18.08
C THR A 52 -16.90 0.35 16.77
N PRO A 53 -15.69 -0.21 16.58
CA PRO A 53 -14.92 -0.03 15.36
C PRO A 53 -15.68 -0.52 14.11
N THR A 54 -15.66 0.28 13.06
CA THR A 54 -16.20 -0.07 11.76
C THR A 54 -15.19 -0.86 10.93
N ALA A 55 -15.65 -1.43 9.81
CA ALA A 55 -14.75 -2.05 8.84
C ALA A 55 -13.72 -1.05 8.30
N GLU A 56 -14.08 0.22 8.13
CA GLU A 56 -13.19 1.28 7.66
C GLU A 56 -12.07 1.55 8.68
N ASP A 57 -12.41 1.53 9.98
CA ASP A 57 -11.42 1.70 11.05
C ASP A 57 -10.42 0.54 11.04
N ILE A 58 -10.91 -0.68 10.83
CA ILE A 58 -10.07 -1.88 10.74
C ILE A 58 -9.14 -1.79 9.52
N LEU A 59 -9.62 -1.30 8.38
CA LEU A 59 -8.81 -1.13 7.16
C LEU A 59 -7.68 -0.09 7.34
N HIS A 60 -7.88 0.91 8.21
CA HIS A 60 -6.86 1.92 8.53
C HIS A 60 -5.89 1.51 9.65
N LEU A 61 -6.12 0.38 10.33
CA LEU A 61 -5.23 -0.10 11.37
C LEU A 61 -3.87 -0.47 10.78
N ARG A 62 -2.80 -0.02 11.45
CA ARG A 62 -1.43 -0.38 11.10
C ARG A 62 -0.89 -1.41 12.08
N VAL A 63 -1.20 -2.69 11.82
CA VAL A 63 -0.62 -3.81 12.56
C VAL A 63 0.40 -4.51 11.67
N PRO A 64 1.69 -4.53 12.04
CA PRO A 64 2.69 -5.20 11.21
C PRO A 64 2.49 -6.72 11.19
N THR A 65 2.41 -7.32 10.01
CA THR A 65 2.41 -8.78 9.86
C THR A 65 3.76 -9.36 10.31
N ALA A 66 3.75 -10.10 11.42
CA ALA A 66 4.93 -10.73 12.02
C ALA A 66 5.05 -12.25 11.71
N SER A 67 4.07 -12.81 11.03
CA SER A 67 3.95 -14.23 10.71
C SER A 67 3.67 -14.46 9.22
N VAL A 68 3.54 -15.74 8.86
CA VAL A 68 2.92 -16.18 7.62
C VAL A 68 1.48 -16.49 8.00
N ASN A 69 0.52 -15.84 7.37
CA ASN A 69 -0.91 -16.06 7.60
C ASN A 69 -1.54 -16.59 6.32
N GLU A 70 -2.31 -17.68 6.44
CA GLU A 70 -3.05 -18.24 5.32
C GLU A 70 -4.52 -17.91 5.46
N ILE A 71 -5.12 -17.36 4.40
CA ILE A 71 -6.52 -16.98 4.34
C ILE A 71 -7.16 -17.79 3.23
N TYR A 72 -8.23 -18.51 3.58
CA TYR A 72 -8.98 -19.34 2.66
C TYR A 72 -10.33 -18.70 2.39
N PHE A 73 -10.63 -18.44 1.13
CA PHE A 73 -11.93 -17.90 0.72
C PHE A 73 -12.29 -18.38 -0.67
N SER A 74 -13.58 -18.26 -1.00
CA SER A 74 -14.06 -18.52 -2.36
C SER A 74 -14.30 -17.18 -3.05
N PHE A 75 -13.84 -17.07 -4.29
CA PHE A 75 -14.11 -15.93 -5.15
C PHE A 75 -14.71 -16.47 -6.46
N ASN A 76 -15.98 -16.14 -6.71
CA ASN A 76 -16.82 -16.82 -7.69
C ASN A 76 -16.83 -18.35 -7.45
N SER A 77 -16.52 -19.16 -8.47
CA SER A 77 -16.43 -20.61 -8.40
C SER A 77 -15.04 -21.14 -8.02
N THR A 78 -14.09 -20.25 -7.71
CA THR A 78 -12.69 -20.62 -7.46
C THR A 78 -12.36 -20.53 -5.98
N LYS A 79 -11.77 -21.59 -5.43
CA LYS A 79 -11.22 -21.59 -4.07
C LYS A 79 -9.83 -20.97 -4.08
N ILE A 80 -9.62 -19.98 -3.23
CA ILE A 80 -8.37 -19.23 -3.15
C ILE A 80 -7.73 -19.45 -1.78
N ARG A 81 -6.43 -19.74 -1.81
CA ARG A 81 -5.54 -19.71 -0.66
C ARG A 81 -4.62 -18.50 -0.82
N LEU A 82 -4.87 -17.44 -0.05
CA LEU A 82 -4.01 -16.26 0.02
C LEU A 82 -3.00 -16.44 1.15
N ILE A 83 -1.72 -16.29 0.83
CA ILE A 83 -0.63 -16.37 1.81
C ILE A 83 -0.11 -14.95 2.03
N ASP A 84 -0.44 -14.34 3.18
CA ASP A 84 0.11 -13.06 3.62
C ASP A 84 1.41 -13.30 4.40
N VAL A 85 2.47 -12.58 4.03
CA VAL A 85 3.80 -12.76 4.60
C VAL A 85 4.36 -11.41 5.01
N GLY A 86 4.85 -11.34 6.25
CA GLY A 86 5.51 -10.15 6.78
C GLY A 86 6.59 -9.57 5.85
N GLY A 87 6.41 -8.32 5.43
CA GLY A 87 7.33 -7.61 4.53
C GLY A 87 8.58 -7.04 5.20
N GLN A 88 8.63 -7.01 6.54
CA GLN A 88 9.78 -6.49 7.28
C GLN A 88 11.01 -7.38 7.09
N ARG A 89 12.20 -6.76 7.07
CA ARG A 89 13.47 -7.43 6.77
C ARG A 89 13.73 -8.66 7.64
N ALA A 90 13.34 -8.62 8.92
CA ALA A 90 13.49 -9.74 9.84
C ALA A 90 12.71 -11.00 9.40
N TYR A 91 11.55 -10.82 8.75
CA TYR A 91 10.67 -11.91 8.33
C TYR A 91 10.90 -12.38 6.89
N ARG A 92 11.66 -11.63 6.06
CA ARG A 92 11.94 -12.01 4.67
C ARG A 92 12.64 -13.36 4.51
N LYS A 93 13.37 -13.82 5.53
CA LYS A 93 13.96 -15.17 5.54
C LYS A 93 12.92 -16.28 5.43
N LYS A 94 11.67 -16.02 5.85
CA LYS A 94 10.56 -16.99 5.79
C LYS A 94 9.88 -17.06 4.42
N TRP A 95 10.15 -16.12 3.51
CA TRP A 95 9.49 -16.04 2.20
C TRP A 95 9.70 -17.30 1.36
N ILE A 96 10.88 -17.92 1.43
CA ILE A 96 11.21 -19.08 0.59
C ILE A 96 10.26 -20.26 0.82
N HIS A 97 9.77 -20.44 2.05
CA HIS A 97 8.82 -21.49 2.40
C HIS A 97 7.40 -21.23 1.88
N CYS A 98 7.10 -19.99 1.46
CA CYS A 98 5.77 -19.57 1.02
C CYS A 98 5.62 -19.58 -0.51
N PHE A 99 6.71 -19.72 -1.26
CA PHE A 99 6.70 -19.65 -2.72
C PHE A 99 6.55 -21.00 -3.43
N GLU A 100 6.52 -22.10 -2.69
CA GLU A 100 6.32 -23.42 -3.29
C GLU A 100 4.84 -23.62 -3.64
N GLY A 101 4.56 -23.98 -4.89
CA GLY A 101 3.20 -24.27 -5.36
C GLY A 101 2.26 -23.06 -5.49
N VAL A 102 2.76 -21.82 -5.46
CA VAL A 102 1.92 -20.63 -5.69
C VAL A 102 1.65 -20.40 -7.18
N SER A 103 0.40 -20.23 -7.55
CA SER A 103 0.01 -19.94 -8.95
C SER A 103 0.40 -18.53 -9.38
N ALA A 104 0.35 -17.59 -8.44
CA ALA A 104 0.82 -16.22 -8.63
C ALA A 104 1.38 -15.67 -7.32
N VAL A 105 2.18 -14.62 -7.46
CA VAL A 105 2.54 -13.76 -6.34
C VAL A 105 1.61 -12.54 -6.43
N LEU A 106 1.39 -11.81 -5.34
CA LEU A 106 0.85 -10.45 -5.38
C LEU A 106 1.89 -9.57 -4.69
N PHE A 107 2.40 -8.55 -5.38
CA PHE A 107 3.35 -7.62 -4.79
C PHE A 107 2.73 -6.23 -4.77
N VAL A 108 2.80 -5.59 -3.60
CA VAL A 108 2.26 -4.25 -3.39
C VAL A 108 3.41 -3.32 -3.06
N ALA A 109 3.45 -2.14 -3.69
CA ALA A 109 4.36 -1.07 -3.34
C ALA A 109 3.58 0.22 -3.13
N SER A 110 3.91 0.96 -2.08
CA SER A 110 3.35 2.28 -1.85
C SER A 110 4.05 3.30 -2.76
N MET A 111 3.29 3.93 -3.65
CA MET A 111 3.79 5.06 -4.43
C MET A 111 4.03 6.28 -3.55
N ALA A 112 3.20 6.50 -2.52
CA ALA A 112 3.31 7.63 -1.57
C ALA A 112 4.59 7.62 -0.72
N ALA A 113 5.37 6.54 -0.74
CA ALA A 113 6.61 6.39 -0.01
C ALA A 113 7.86 6.92 -0.76
N TYR A 114 7.70 7.63 -1.89
CA TYR A 114 8.84 8.03 -2.75
C TYR A 114 9.91 8.90 -2.05
N ASP A 115 9.48 9.75 -1.12
CA ASP A 115 10.28 10.66 -0.31
C ASP A 115 10.68 10.06 1.05
N GLN A 116 10.17 8.89 1.39
CA GLN A 116 10.46 8.24 2.67
C GLN A 116 11.85 7.60 2.62
N SER A 117 12.67 7.90 3.63
CA SER A 117 13.97 7.27 3.82
C SER A 117 13.82 6.04 4.71
N ILE A 118 14.36 4.90 4.29
CA ILE A 118 14.48 3.74 5.18
C ILE A 118 15.77 3.91 5.98
N PRO A 119 15.74 3.88 7.32
CA PRO A 119 16.96 3.89 8.12
C PRO A 119 17.77 2.63 7.81
N GLN A 120 18.80 2.76 6.98
CA GLN A 120 19.85 1.75 6.86
C GLN A 120 21.12 2.34 7.47
N GLN A 121 21.70 1.63 8.44
CA GLN A 121 23.12 1.60 8.80
C GLN A 121 23.99 2.69 8.11
N GLY A 122 23.84 3.96 8.50
CA GLY A 122 24.65 5.09 8.00
C GLY A 122 24.45 5.56 6.56
N LYS A 123 23.52 4.99 5.76
CA LYS A 123 23.21 5.45 4.38
C LYS A 123 21.70 5.54 4.17
N ARG A 124 21.20 6.75 3.87
CA ARG A 124 19.80 6.94 3.43
C ARG A 124 19.63 6.31 2.05
N SER A 125 18.98 5.15 1.98
CA SER A 125 18.43 4.63 0.73
C SER A 125 16.96 5.05 0.64
N HIS A 126 16.55 5.71 -0.44
CA HIS A 126 15.14 6.02 -0.70
C HIS A 126 14.32 4.73 -0.68
N ALA A 127 13.12 4.74 -0.09
CA ALA A 127 12.27 3.56 0.00
C ALA A 127 12.08 2.91 -1.37
N LEU A 128 11.94 3.72 -2.43
CA LEU A 128 11.90 3.31 -3.84
C LEU A 128 13.03 2.36 -4.28
N GLN A 129 14.23 2.44 -3.72
CA GLN A 129 15.36 1.57 -4.08
C GLN A 129 15.27 0.17 -3.47
N SER A 130 14.44 -0.03 -2.45
CA SER A 130 14.40 -1.28 -1.67
C SER A 130 13.26 -2.23 -2.06
N PHE A 131 12.35 -1.80 -2.95
CA PHE A 131 11.18 -2.57 -3.37
C PHE A 131 11.35 -3.10 -4.79
N TYR A 132 11.52 -4.42 -4.90
CA TYR A 132 11.55 -5.15 -6.17
C TYR A 132 10.12 -5.61 -6.52
N LEU A 133 9.53 -5.06 -7.58
CA LEU A 133 8.13 -5.30 -7.95
C LEU A 133 7.98 -6.31 -9.09
N ARG A 134 6.99 -7.20 -8.95
CA ARG A 134 6.39 -8.08 -9.95
C ARG A 134 4.88 -8.00 -9.67
N LEU A 135 3.96 -7.62 -10.59
CA LEU A 135 2.57 -8.16 -10.82
C LEU A 135 1.40 -7.25 -11.26
N ALA A 136 0.61 -7.86 -12.20
CA ALA A 136 -0.69 -7.69 -12.92
C ALA A 136 -1.37 -6.32 -13.29
N ASN A 137 -1.98 -6.11 -14.50
CA ASN A 137 -2.38 -4.85 -15.26
C ASN A 137 -3.89 -4.73 -15.52
N HIS A 138 -4.44 -3.53 -15.31
CA HIS A 138 -5.49 -2.78 -16.05
C HIS A 138 -6.02 -1.61 -15.19
N CYS A 139 -6.25 -0.46 -15.82
CA CYS A 139 -6.61 0.82 -15.19
C CYS A 139 -8.07 0.90 -14.74
N CYS A 140 -8.32 1.61 -13.63
CA CYS A 140 -9.49 2.47 -13.47
C CYS A 140 -9.21 3.55 -12.40
N GLU A 141 -9.47 4.82 -12.75
CA GLU A 141 -9.36 5.98 -11.85
C GLU A 141 -10.42 5.93 -10.73
N PRO A 142 -10.14 6.51 -9.53
CA PRO A 142 -10.16 7.96 -9.34
C PRO A 142 -8.94 8.48 -8.55
N PHE A 143 -7.98 9.08 -9.28
CA PHE A 143 -6.70 9.63 -8.79
C PHE A 143 -6.79 10.94 -7.96
N GLN A 144 -7.97 11.29 -7.44
CA GLN A 144 -8.17 12.60 -6.78
C GLN A 144 -8.22 12.53 -5.24
N LYS A 145 -8.11 11.36 -4.62
CA LYS A 145 -8.24 11.18 -3.16
C LYS A 145 -7.14 10.31 -2.54
N ASP A 146 -5.96 10.24 -3.14
CA ASP A 146 -4.87 9.43 -2.61
C ASP A 146 -3.83 10.31 -1.90
N ILE A 147 -3.30 9.78 -0.80
CA ILE A 147 -2.09 10.19 -0.09
C ILE A 147 -0.99 10.59 -1.08
N PHE A 148 -0.80 9.81 -2.15
CA PHE A 148 0.18 10.10 -3.20
C PHE A 148 -0.08 11.43 -3.92
N SER A 149 -1.31 11.66 -4.39
CA SER A 149 -1.70 12.85 -5.15
C SER A 149 -1.58 14.13 -4.34
N ASN A 150 -1.99 14.10 -3.07
CA ASN A 150 -1.86 15.24 -2.17
C ASN A 150 -0.40 15.59 -1.90
N LYS A 151 0.48 14.59 -1.94
CA LYS A 151 1.90 14.74 -1.62
C LYS A 151 2.69 15.40 -2.75
N LEU A 152 2.32 15.12 -4.00
CA LEU A 152 3.01 15.68 -5.17
C LEU A 152 2.99 17.22 -5.19
N SER A 153 1.99 17.86 -4.58
CA SER A 153 1.90 19.32 -4.50
C SER A 153 2.95 19.95 -3.58
N ASN A 154 3.28 19.29 -2.46
CA ASN A 154 4.21 19.83 -1.45
C ASN A 154 5.61 19.19 -1.53
N HIS A 155 5.70 18.00 -2.11
CA HIS A 155 6.93 17.22 -2.28
C HIS A 155 7.01 16.73 -3.72
N PRO A 156 7.44 17.56 -4.68
CA PRO A 156 7.50 17.19 -6.09
C PRO A 156 8.31 15.91 -6.33
N LEU A 157 7.83 15.01 -7.18
CA LEU A 157 8.50 13.72 -7.43
C LEU A 157 9.94 13.89 -7.99
N GLU A 158 10.18 14.97 -8.73
CA GLU A 158 11.47 15.29 -9.37
C GLU A 158 12.62 15.48 -8.36
N ASP A 159 12.31 15.92 -7.14
CA ASP A 159 13.29 16.10 -6.06
C ASP A 159 13.80 14.77 -5.51
N TYR A 160 13.01 13.70 -5.65
CA TYR A 160 13.28 12.40 -5.04
C TYR A 160 13.60 11.31 -6.04
N VAL A 161 13.13 11.43 -7.29
CA VAL A 161 13.27 10.39 -8.32
C VAL A 161 13.96 10.95 -9.56
N PRO A 162 15.29 10.74 -9.69
CA PRO A 162 16.05 11.22 -10.82
C PRO A 162 15.47 10.73 -12.16
N GLY A 163 15.37 11.66 -13.12
CA GLY A 163 14.87 11.38 -14.47
C GLY A 163 13.37 11.60 -14.67
N TYR A 164 12.61 11.90 -13.61
CA TYR A 164 11.23 12.35 -13.75
C TYR A 164 11.19 13.80 -14.29
N ARG A 165 10.24 14.08 -15.19
CA ARG A 165 10.02 15.38 -15.84
C ARG A 165 8.54 15.69 -16.09
N GLY A 166 7.64 14.87 -15.55
CA GLY A 166 6.20 15.04 -15.73
C GLY A 166 5.64 16.13 -14.82
N SER A 167 4.44 16.62 -15.14
CA SER A 167 3.80 17.70 -14.38
C SER A 167 2.46 17.30 -13.76
N SER A 168 1.87 16.18 -14.18
CA SER A 168 0.59 15.69 -13.65
C SER A 168 0.75 14.49 -12.73
N ASN A 169 -0.25 14.26 -11.86
CA ASN A 169 -0.33 13.05 -11.03
C ASN A 169 -0.32 11.77 -11.88
N LYS A 170 -0.89 11.84 -13.10
CA LYS A 170 -0.91 10.74 -14.06
C LYS A 170 0.50 10.44 -14.58
N ASP A 171 1.25 11.47 -14.95
CA ASP A 171 2.64 11.32 -15.41
C ASP A 171 3.51 10.72 -14.30
N ALA A 172 3.34 11.21 -13.06
CA ALA A 172 4.04 10.68 -11.89
C ALA A 172 3.74 9.20 -11.66
N SER A 173 2.47 8.81 -11.78
CA SER A 173 2.02 7.44 -11.61
C SER A 173 2.58 6.51 -12.68
N GLU A 174 2.49 6.91 -13.95
CA GLU A 174 2.99 6.12 -15.06
C GLU A 174 4.52 6.02 -15.04
N PHE A 175 5.21 7.11 -14.68
CA PHE A 175 6.66 7.10 -14.52
C PHE A 175 7.09 6.12 -13.42
N LEU A 176 6.44 6.13 -12.25
CA LEU A 176 6.76 5.19 -11.17
C LEU A 176 6.47 3.74 -11.58
N LYS A 177 5.37 3.49 -12.29
CA LYS A 177 5.08 2.18 -12.87
C LYS A 177 6.20 1.72 -13.80
N GLU A 178 6.61 2.54 -14.77
CA GLU A 178 7.74 2.20 -15.65
C GLU A 178 9.04 2.01 -14.88
N TYR A 179 9.29 2.85 -13.87
CA TYR A 179 10.46 2.78 -13.01
C TYR A 179 10.56 1.42 -12.30
N PHE A 180 9.44 0.85 -11.86
CA PHE A 180 9.41 -0.50 -11.31
C PHE A 180 9.54 -1.58 -12.38
N LEU A 181 8.83 -1.45 -13.52
CA LEU A 181 8.88 -2.44 -14.60
C LEU A 181 10.27 -2.58 -15.23
N LYS A 182 11.03 -1.49 -15.35
CA LYS A 182 12.42 -1.49 -15.86
C LYS A 182 13.41 -2.23 -14.96
N ARG A 183 13.07 -2.49 -13.69
CA ARG A 183 13.91 -3.26 -12.75
C ARG A 183 13.74 -4.77 -12.87
N LYS A 184 12.93 -5.22 -13.81
CA LYS A 184 12.78 -6.64 -14.14
C LYS A 184 14.15 -7.26 -14.44
N SER A 185 14.45 -8.37 -13.77
CA SER A 185 15.69 -9.12 -13.99
C SER A 185 15.75 -9.62 -15.43
N LYS A 186 16.95 -9.59 -16.04
CA LYS A 186 17.19 -10.17 -17.38
C LYS A 186 16.79 -11.65 -17.43
N LYS A 187 16.91 -12.39 -16.32
CA LYS A 187 16.52 -13.80 -16.20
C LYS A 187 15.00 -14.00 -16.28
N ASP A 188 14.22 -12.96 -15.98
CA ASP A 188 12.77 -13.00 -15.98
C ASP A 188 12.16 -12.34 -17.23
N ALA A 189 12.94 -12.00 -18.27
CA ALA A 189 12.51 -11.19 -19.41
C ALA A 189 11.18 -11.64 -20.04
N ASN A 190 10.94 -12.95 -20.14
CA ASN A 190 9.72 -13.51 -20.73
C ASN A 190 8.55 -13.64 -19.75
N ARG A 191 8.79 -13.45 -18.44
CA ARG A 191 7.72 -13.56 -17.44
C ARG A 191 6.78 -12.37 -17.60
N MET A 192 5.51 -12.64 -17.91
CA MET A 192 4.50 -11.59 -17.92
C MET A 192 4.36 -11.00 -16.52
N ILE A 193 4.74 -9.73 -16.43
CA ILE A 193 4.40 -8.84 -15.33
C ILE A 193 3.24 -8.05 -15.85
N TYR A 194 2.26 -7.85 -15.00
CA TYR A 194 1.30 -6.83 -15.32
C TYR A 194 1.34 -5.75 -14.19
N SER A 195 0.64 -4.61 -14.21
CA SER A 195 0.66 -3.61 -13.11
C SER A 195 -0.65 -2.81 -12.94
N HIS A 196 -1.25 -2.80 -11.74
CA HIS A 196 -2.48 -2.08 -11.40
C HIS A 196 -2.18 -0.96 -10.40
N PHE A 197 -2.86 0.17 -10.56
CA PHE A 197 -2.94 1.17 -9.50
C PHE A 197 -4.10 0.80 -8.58
N THR A 198 -3.82 0.72 -7.28
CA THR A 198 -4.78 0.28 -6.28
C THR A 198 -4.84 1.24 -5.12
N CYS A 199 -6.03 1.44 -4.56
CA CYS A 199 -6.22 2.03 -3.24
C CYS A 199 -6.69 0.92 -2.30
N ALA A 200 -5.86 0.55 -1.31
CA ALA A 200 -6.12 -0.60 -0.45
C ALA A 200 -7.36 -0.44 0.46
N THR A 201 -7.74 0.81 0.76
CA THR A 201 -8.93 1.13 1.54
C THR A 201 -10.19 1.23 0.68
N ASP A 202 -10.07 1.34 -0.65
CA ASP A 202 -11.20 1.28 -1.57
C ASP A 202 -11.54 -0.18 -1.89
N THR A 203 -12.51 -0.73 -1.16
CA THR A 203 -12.98 -2.11 -1.31
C THR A 203 -13.44 -2.44 -2.73
N LYS A 204 -14.02 -1.49 -3.48
CA LYS A 204 -14.45 -1.71 -4.87
C LYS A 204 -13.25 -1.79 -5.81
N ASN A 205 -12.26 -0.92 -5.60
CA ASN A 205 -11.01 -0.98 -6.36
C ASN A 205 -10.25 -2.28 -6.12
N VAL A 206 -10.15 -2.72 -4.85
CA VAL A 206 -9.51 -3.99 -4.50
C VAL A 206 -10.26 -5.17 -5.11
N GLU A 207 -11.60 -5.19 -5.04
CA GLU A 207 -12.42 -6.25 -5.66
C GLU A 207 -12.17 -6.34 -7.18
N PHE A 208 -12.17 -5.20 -7.87
CA PHE A 208 -11.91 -5.15 -9.31
C PHE A 208 -10.52 -5.69 -9.67
N VAL A 209 -9.49 -5.24 -8.96
CA VAL A 209 -8.11 -5.68 -9.19
C VAL A 209 -7.95 -7.15 -8.86
N PHE A 210 -8.56 -7.61 -7.77
CA PHE A 210 -8.52 -9.00 -7.36
C PHE A 210 -9.20 -9.92 -8.37
N ARG A 211 -10.33 -9.48 -8.95
CA ARG A 211 -11.00 -10.19 -10.04
C ARG A 211 -10.10 -10.34 -11.26
N ALA A 212 -9.48 -9.24 -11.71
CA ALA A 212 -8.57 -9.27 -12.85
C ALA A 212 -7.39 -10.23 -12.61
N VAL A 213 -6.83 -10.23 -11.39
CA VAL A 213 -5.75 -11.17 -11.01
C VAL A 213 -6.24 -12.61 -11.05
N CYS A 214 -7.43 -12.91 -10.53
CA CYS A 214 -7.99 -14.26 -10.55
C CYS A 214 -8.18 -14.76 -11.99
N ASP A 215 -8.76 -13.94 -12.87
CA ASP A 215 -8.99 -14.30 -14.27
C ASP A 215 -7.68 -14.59 -15.00
N ILE A 216 -6.64 -13.76 -14.77
CA ILE A 216 -5.30 -13.98 -15.32
C ILE A 216 -4.70 -15.30 -14.85
N VAL A 217 -4.82 -15.62 -13.56
CA VAL A 217 -4.27 -16.84 -12.97
C VAL A 217 -5.01 -18.06 -13.48
N LEU A 218 -6.34 -17.99 -13.57
CA LEU A 218 -7.18 -19.06 -14.10
C LEU A 218 -6.87 -19.34 -15.57
N HIS A 219 -6.80 -18.31 -16.41
CA HIS A 219 -6.44 -18.48 -17.83
C HIS A 219 -5.08 -19.14 -18.01
N LYS A 220 -4.06 -18.72 -17.25
CA LYS A 220 -2.75 -19.36 -17.30
C LYS A 220 -2.77 -20.81 -16.83
N ASN A 221 -3.50 -21.10 -15.77
CA ASN A 221 -3.63 -22.46 -15.27
C ASN A 221 -4.31 -23.36 -16.33
N ILE A 222 -5.35 -22.86 -16.99
CA ILE A 222 -6.06 -23.57 -18.06
C ILE A 222 -5.13 -23.83 -19.27
N GLU A 223 -4.43 -22.79 -19.76
CA GLU A 223 -3.46 -22.90 -20.85
C GLU A 223 -2.34 -23.91 -20.52
N SER A 224 -1.80 -23.85 -19.30
CA SER A 224 -0.73 -24.75 -18.86
C SER A 224 -1.15 -26.22 -18.72
N ASN A 225 -2.47 -26.47 -18.57
CA ASN A 225 -3.05 -27.81 -18.48
C ASN A 225 -3.67 -28.28 -19.81
N GLY A 226 -3.55 -27.52 -20.90
CA GLY A 226 -3.95 -27.95 -22.25
C GLY A 226 -5.46 -28.05 -22.49
N ILE A 227 -6.29 -27.41 -21.65
CA ILE A 227 -7.75 -27.39 -21.83
C ILE A 227 -8.08 -26.12 -22.63
N GLN A 228 -8.53 -26.26 -23.88
CA GLN A 228 -9.03 -25.16 -24.73
C GLN A 228 -10.55 -25.01 -24.59
#